data_AF-A0A2M7JFV8-F1
#
_entry.id   AF-A0A2M7JFV8-F1
#
_cell.length_a   1.000
_cell.length_b   1.000
_cell.length_c   1.000
_cell.angle_alpha   90.00
_cell.angle_beta   90.00
_cell.angle_gamma   90.00
#
_symmetry.space_group_name_H-M   'P 1'
#
loop_
_entity.id
_entity.type
_entity.pdbx_description
1 polymer ?
#
loop_
_entity_poly.entity_id
_entity_poly.type
_entity_poly.pdbx_seq_one_letter_code
_entity_poly.pdbx_strand_id
1 'polypeptide(L)' 'MEATELIQVIDQIEKKGLEWKAVEEKVKVSEALLRLYAKSGPVPVTIMKALKKVLEEAAN' A
#
# COMPACT_ATOMS: atom_id res chain seq x y z
N MET A 1 9.31 6.42 7.45
CA MET A 1 7.96 6.17 7.97
C MET A 1 7.95 4.77 8.58
N GLU A 2 7.09 4.57 9.57
CA GLU A 2 7.00 3.29 10.27
C GLU A 2 6.21 2.26 9.45
N ALA A 3 6.59 0.99 9.57
CA ALA A 3 5.90 -0.13 8.93
C ALA A 3 4.43 -0.24 9.36
N THR A 4 4.09 0.27 10.55
CA THR A 4 2.74 0.29 11.12
C THR A 4 1.74 1.09 10.26
N GLU A 5 2.16 2.23 9.69
CA GLU A 5 1.29 3.00 8.77
C GLU A 5 0.99 2.20 7.49
N LEU A 6 1.97 1.44 6.99
CA LEU A 6 1.79 0.63 5.79
C LEU A 6 0.77 -0.49 6.03
N ILE A 7 0.83 -1.14 7.20
CA ILE A 7 -0.13 -2.18 7.58
C ILE A 7 -1.56 -1.62 7.62
N GLN A 8 -1.75 -0.41 8.17
CA GLN A 8 -3.07 0.23 8.18
C GLN A 8 -3.59 0.52 6.77
N VAL A 9 -2.71 1.00 5.88
CA VAL A 9 -3.05 1.27 4.48
C VAL A 9 -3.41 -0.01 3.73
N ILE A 10 -2.65 -1.08 3.94
CA ILE A 10 -2.92 -2.41 3.39
C ILE A 10 -4.30 -2.92 3.86
N ASP A 11 -4.60 -2.83 5.16
CA ASP A 11 -5.89 -3.25 5.73
C ASP A 11 -7.07 -2.44 5.14
N GLN A 12 -6.87 -1.14 4.88
CA GLN A 12 -7.88 -0.30 4.21
C GLN A 12 -8.12 -0.71 2.76
N ILE A 13 -7.07 -1.08 2.03
CA ILE A 13 -7.17 -1.55 0.64
C ILE A 13 -7.96 -2.86 0.59
N GLU A 14 -7.66 -3.81 1.49
CA GLU A 14 -8.38 -5.08 1.61
C GLU A 14 -9.85 -4.86 2.02
N LYS A 15 -10.12 -3.97 2.98
CA LYS A 15 -11.50 -3.62 3.41
C LYS A 15 -12.32 -2.95 2.32
N LYS A 16 -11.69 -2.13 1.48
CA LYS A 16 -12.35 -1.51 0.32
C LYS A 16 -12.54 -2.50 -0.84
N GLY A 17 -12.00 -3.72 -0.76
CA GLY A 17 -12.09 -4.72 -1.81
C GLY A 17 -11.27 -4.35 -3.05
N LEU A 18 -10.20 -3.55 -2.90
CA LEU A 18 -9.31 -3.28 -4.02
C LEU A 18 -8.51 -4.53 -4.35
N GLU A 19 -8.52 -4.92 -5.63
CA GLU A 19 -7.61 -5.94 -6.12
C GLU A 19 -6.16 -5.46 -6.02
N TRP A 20 -5.33 -6.29 -5.39
CA TRP A 20 -3.88 -6.07 -5.32
C TRP A 20 -3.26 -5.81 -6.67
N LYS A 21 -3.78 -6.45 -7.73
CA LYS A 21 -3.28 -6.26 -9.10
C LYS A 21 -3.37 -4.80 -9.57
N ALA A 22 -4.49 -4.13 -9.31
CA ALA A 22 -4.67 -2.71 -9.65
C ALA A 22 -3.78 -1.79 -8.79
N VAL A 23 -3.58 -2.18 -7.52
CA VAL A 23 -2.66 -1.49 -6.61
C VAL A 23 -1.22 -1.64 -7.11
N GLU A 24 -0.80 -2.85 -7.48
CA GLU A 24 0.53 -3.15 -8.00
C GLU A 24 0.81 -2.39 -9.30
N GLU A 25 -0.18 -2.25 -10.19
CA GLU A 25 -0.04 -1.46 -11.42
C GLU A 25 0.14 0.04 -11.15
N LYS A 26 -0.62 0.61 -10.19
CA LYS A 26 -0.51 2.03 -9.83
C LYS A 26 0.75 2.34 -9.05
N VAL A 27 1.10 1.50 -8.09
CA VAL A 27 2.21 1.71 -7.16
C VAL A 27 3.53 1.21 -7.76
N LYS A 28 3.47 0.36 -8.79
CA LYS A 28 4.62 -0.33 -9.41
C LYS A 28 5.46 -1.12 -8.42
N VAL A 29 4.82 -1.62 -7.37
CA VAL A 29 5.45 -2.37 -6.29
C VAL A 29 4.59 -3.58 -6.00
N SER A 30 5.22 -4.75 -5.97
CA SER A 30 4.52 -6.00 -5.72
C SER A 30 4.01 -6.11 -4.29
N GLU A 31 2.89 -6.81 -4.09
CA GLU A 31 2.32 -7.12 -2.78
C GLU A 31 3.37 -7.77 -1.85
N ALA A 32 4.16 -8.70 -2.40
CA ALA A 32 5.24 -9.36 -1.67
C ALA A 32 6.27 -8.36 -1.11
N LEU A 33 6.59 -7.32 -1.87
CA LEU A 33 7.52 -6.26 -1.44
C LEU A 33 6.88 -5.39 -0.36
N LEU A 34 5.59 -5.04 -0.51
CA LEU A 34 4.82 -4.31 0.50
C LEU A 34 4.75 -5.08 1.81
N ARG A 35 4.48 -6.38 1.77
CA ARG A 35 4.48 -7.26 2.95
C ARG A 35 5.87 -7.38 3.58
N LEU A 36 6.93 -7.40 2.78
CA LEU A 36 8.30 -7.39 3.29
C LEU A 36 8.62 -6.07 4.01
N TYR A 37 8.22 -4.94 3.43
CA TYR A 37 8.34 -3.63 4.07
C TYR A 37 7.51 -3.55 5.37
N ALA A 38 6.31 -4.14 5.38
CA ALA A 38 5.49 -4.24 6.58
C ALA A 38 6.14 -5.07 7.71
N LYS A 39 7.05 -6.00 7.37
CA LYS A 39 7.68 -6.94 8.31
C LYS A 39 9.10 -6.58 8.75
N SER A 40 9.91 -5.95 7.91
CA SER A 40 11.37 -5.95 8.13
C SER A 40 12.12 -4.66 7.78
N GLY A 41 11.47 -3.57 7.37
CA GLY A 41 12.26 -2.40 7.02
C GLY A 41 11.54 -1.07 6.93
N PRO A 42 12.33 0.02 6.88
CA PRO A 42 11.81 1.36 6.67
C PRO A 42 11.08 1.42 5.34
N VAL A 43 9.82 1.83 5.39
CA VAL A 43 8.99 1.96 4.20
C VAL A 43 9.39 3.23 3.45
N PRO A 44 9.71 3.13 2.14
CA PRO A 44 9.92 4.31 1.32
C PRO A 44 8.66 5.19 1.32
N VAL A 45 8.83 6.47 1.65
CA VAL A 45 7.72 7.44 1.72
C VAL A 45 6.98 7.60 0.38
N THR A 46 7.67 7.34 -0.73
CA THR A 46 7.12 7.32 -2.09
C THR A 46 6.07 6.23 -2.26
N ILE A 47 6.31 5.03 -1.73
CA ILE A 47 5.36 3.91 -1.78
C ILE A 47 4.13 4.25 -0.93
N MET A 48 4.33 4.80 0.27
CA MET A 48 3.23 5.21 1.14
C MET A 48 2.34 6.27 0.48
N LYS A 49 2.95 7.28 -0.18
CA LYS A 49 2.22 8.32 -0.91
C LYS A 49 1.43 7.74 -2.08
N ALA A 50 2.02 6.80 -2.83
CA ALA A 50 1.34 6.15 -3.93
C ALA A 50 0.13 5.33 -3.44
N LEU A 51 0.28 4.54 -2.38
CA LEU A 51 -0.83 3.77 -1.80
C LEU A 51 -1.95 4.65 -1.24
N LYS A 52 -1.62 5.73 -0.53
CA LYS A 52 -2.63 6.71 -0.07
C LYS A 52 -3.38 7.32 -1.25
N LYS A 53 -2.67 7.66 -2.33
CA LYS A 53 -3.29 8.17 -3.56
C LYS A 53 -4.23 7.15 -4.21
N VAL A 54 -3.85 5.86 -4.24
CA VAL A 54 -4.74 4.78 -4.71
C VAL A 54 -6.00 4.69 -3.87
N LEU A 55 -5.88 4.78 -2.54
CA LEU A 55 -7.02 4.77 -1.62
C LEU A 55 -7.95 5.97 -1.79
N GLU A 56 -7.40 7.15 -2.06
CA GLU A 56 -8.15 8.37 -2.35
C GLU A 56 -8.86 8.28 -3.70
N GLU A 57 -8.18 7.83 -4.75
CA GLU A 57 -8.77 7.64 -6.07
C GLU A 57 -9.85 6.55 -6.08
N ALA A 58 -9.72 5.52 -5.23
CA ALA A 58 -10.75 4.49 -5.06
C ALA A 58 -11.87 4.89 -4.08
N ALA A 59 -11.76 6.03 -3.39
CA ALA A 59 -12.82 6.59 -2.56
C ALA A 59 -13.80 7.48 -3.34
N ASN A 60 -13.48 7.80 -4.59
CA ASN A 60 -14.16 8.77 -5.44
C ASN A 60 -14.76 8.08 -6.67
#